data_AF-A0A4Y4B957-F1
#
_entry.id   AF-A0A4Y4B957-F1
#
_cell.length_a   1.000
_cell.length_b   1.000
_cell.length_c   1.000
_cell.angle_alpha   90.00
_cell.angle_beta   90.00
_cell.angle_gamma   90.00
#
_symmetry.space_group_name_H-M   'P 1'
#
loop_
_entity.id
_entity.type
_entity.pdbx_description
1 polymer ?
#
loop_
_entity_poly.entity_id
_entity_poly.type
_entity_poly.pdbx_seq_one_letter_code
_entity_poly.pdbx_strand_id
1 'polypeptide(L)'
;MLGTNETLSEADYQMVCLVVDSVRDTERVARYLNGGFVDGAVIVSARAQDPITNAVMRLDLPVAYVGHPPDVDAAWVGVDNRGAANAVTSRLMATGRRRVGMIAAALDRDSGTDRLAGFTDALGPDFDPDLVEEAPLYSYAEGAAAMTRLLARAPDIDGVFGASDAVAAGAMLALRQAGRRVPEDVGVVGFDNSSWATRTTPPLSTVDQPAEGLGAAAAAAVLAQLRDDQRPRAGIILPTPVVWRDSA
;
A
#
# COMPACT_ATOMS: atom_id res chain seq x y z
N MET A 1 8.76 -5.57 7.11
CA MET A 1 9.97 -6.42 7.04
C MET A 1 10.27 -7.19 8.33
N LEU A 2 9.60 -6.96 9.47
CA LEU A 2 9.85 -7.75 10.69
C LEU A 2 9.59 -9.25 10.47
N GLY A 3 8.39 -9.62 9.99
CA GLY A 3 8.08 -11.02 9.69
C GLY A 3 8.98 -11.65 8.63
N THR A 4 9.47 -10.87 7.65
CA THR A 4 10.50 -11.32 6.70
C THR A 4 11.78 -11.69 7.42
N ASN A 5 12.29 -10.80 8.29
CA ASN A 5 13.53 -11.02 9.01
C ASN A 5 13.43 -12.21 9.98
N GLU A 6 12.32 -12.33 10.69
CA GLU A 6 12.07 -13.45 11.61
C GLU A 6 12.08 -14.79 10.86
N THR A 7 11.30 -14.91 9.78
CA THR A 7 11.23 -16.13 8.96
C THR A 7 12.59 -16.51 8.38
N LEU A 8 13.37 -15.53 7.89
CA LEU A 8 14.72 -15.78 7.38
C LEU A 8 15.68 -16.20 8.51
N SER A 9 15.61 -15.53 9.66
CA SER A 9 16.48 -15.81 10.81
C SER A 9 16.26 -17.21 11.37
N GLU A 10 15.00 -17.68 11.43
CA GLU A 10 14.68 -19.06 11.85
C GLU A 10 15.25 -20.13 10.91
N ALA A 11 15.53 -19.75 9.66
CA ALA A 11 16.13 -20.61 8.65
C ALA A 11 17.65 -20.40 8.49
N ASP A 12 18.31 -19.70 9.43
CA ASP A 12 19.74 -19.36 9.40
C ASP A 12 20.16 -18.45 8.21
N TYR A 13 19.24 -17.62 7.70
CA TYR A 13 19.52 -16.60 6.68
C TYR A 13 19.58 -15.18 7.26
N GLN A 14 20.56 -14.40 6.80
CA GLN A 14 20.69 -12.99 7.14
C GLN A 14 20.02 -12.10 6.08
N MET A 15 19.11 -11.22 6.52
CA MET A 15 18.52 -10.21 5.65
C MET A 15 19.48 -9.01 5.46
N VAL A 16 19.66 -8.58 4.22
CA VAL A 16 20.25 -7.28 3.86
C VAL A 16 19.19 -6.40 3.20
N CYS A 17 19.13 -5.13 3.58
CA CYS A 17 18.17 -4.19 3.02
C CYS A 17 18.84 -3.34 1.93
N LEU A 18 18.31 -3.41 0.71
CA LEU A 18 18.76 -2.64 -0.44
C LEU A 18 17.65 -1.69 -0.88
N VAL A 19 17.92 -0.39 -0.85
CA VAL A 19 16.94 0.65 -1.20
C VAL A 19 17.15 1.08 -2.66
N VAL A 20 16.07 1.09 -3.43
CA VAL A 20 16.04 1.52 -4.84
C VAL A 20 15.00 2.63 -4.97
N ASP A 21 15.46 3.85 -5.25
CA ASP A 21 14.55 5.00 -5.46
C ASP A 21 14.79 5.69 -6.81
N SER A 22 16.01 5.56 -7.36
CA SER A 22 16.41 6.11 -8.64
C SER A 22 16.97 5.06 -9.60
N VAL A 23 17.03 5.38 -10.89
CA VAL A 23 17.71 4.57 -11.92
C VAL A 23 19.15 4.21 -11.52
N ARG A 24 19.87 5.19 -10.94
CA ARG A 24 21.23 4.99 -10.44
C ARG A 24 21.28 3.96 -9.32
N ASP A 25 20.28 3.93 -8.44
CA ASP A 25 20.21 2.92 -7.39
C ASP A 25 19.92 1.54 -7.98
N THR A 26 19.04 1.44 -8.98
CA THR A 26 18.78 0.18 -9.68
C THR A 26 20.06 -0.40 -10.27
N GLU A 27 20.87 0.40 -10.98
CA GLU A 27 22.15 -0.06 -11.55
C GLU A 27 23.15 -0.51 -10.48
N ARG A 28 23.20 0.19 -9.34
CA ARG A 28 24.07 -0.17 -8.21
C ARG A 28 23.62 -1.49 -7.58
N VAL A 29 22.32 -1.65 -7.34
CA VAL A 29 21.76 -2.86 -6.74
C VAL A 29 21.87 -4.03 -7.71
N ALA A 30 21.59 -3.86 -9.00
CA ALA A 30 21.77 -4.91 -10.01
C ALA A 30 23.22 -5.43 -10.05
N ARG A 31 24.22 -4.54 -9.97
CA ARG A 31 25.63 -4.94 -9.86
C ARG A 31 25.94 -5.70 -8.57
N TYR A 32 25.35 -5.27 -7.46
CA TYR A 32 25.48 -5.98 -6.18
C TYR A 32 24.91 -7.40 -6.26
N LEU A 33 23.69 -7.55 -6.81
CA LEU A 33 23.06 -8.86 -7.00
C LEU A 33 23.87 -9.76 -7.94
N ASN A 34 24.40 -9.22 -9.04
CA ASN A 34 25.26 -9.96 -9.98
C ASN A 34 26.59 -10.41 -9.36
N GLY A 35 27.00 -9.84 -8.23
CA GLY A 35 28.17 -10.28 -7.48
C GLY A 35 27.97 -11.60 -6.72
N GLY A 36 26.75 -12.13 -6.64
CA GLY A 36 26.45 -13.38 -5.93
C GLY A 36 26.51 -13.25 -4.41
N PHE A 37 26.28 -12.05 -3.87
CA PHE A 37 26.33 -11.79 -2.43
C PHE A 37 25.03 -12.14 -1.69
N VAL A 38 24.00 -12.57 -2.42
CA VAL A 38 22.69 -12.95 -1.86
C VAL A 38 22.17 -14.20 -2.55
N ASP A 39 21.46 -15.03 -1.79
CA ASP A 39 20.87 -16.28 -2.29
C ASP A 39 19.45 -16.07 -2.86
N GLY A 40 18.75 -15.01 -2.44
CA GLY A 40 17.39 -14.72 -2.86
C GLY A 40 16.99 -13.27 -2.60
N ALA A 41 15.84 -12.87 -3.13
CA ALA A 41 15.30 -11.51 -2.99
C ALA A 41 13.83 -11.50 -2.60
N VAL A 42 13.48 -10.62 -1.66
CA VAL A 42 12.09 -10.18 -1.44
C VAL A 42 11.96 -8.77 -1.98
N ILE A 43 11.08 -8.56 -2.95
CA ILE A 43 10.86 -7.25 -3.57
C ILE A 43 9.55 -6.68 -3.04
N VAL A 44 9.61 -5.49 -2.45
CA VAL A 44 8.47 -4.81 -1.85
C VAL A 44 8.21 -3.51 -2.59
N SER A 45 6.94 -3.20 -2.86
CA SER A 45 6.55 -1.93 -3.47
C SER A 45 7.16 -1.73 -4.87
N ALA A 46 7.24 -2.81 -5.63
CA ALA A 46 7.71 -2.78 -7.02
C ALA A 46 6.79 -1.90 -7.88
N ARG A 47 7.40 -1.11 -8.77
CA ARG A 47 6.66 -0.32 -9.75
C ARG A 47 6.23 -1.21 -10.93
N ALA A 48 5.23 -0.75 -11.69
CA ALA A 48 5.03 -1.32 -13.02
C ALA A 48 6.33 -1.18 -13.84
N GLN A 49 6.72 -2.23 -14.56
CA GLN A 49 7.95 -2.26 -15.36
C GLN A 49 9.24 -1.94 -14.58
N ASP A 50 9.31 -2.28 -13.29
CA ASP A 50 10.47 -1.96 -12.45
C ASP A 50 11.78 -2.54 -13.02
N PRO A 51 12.81 -1.71 -13.27
CA PRO A 51 14.10 -2.20 -13.77
C PRO A 51 14.79 -3.23 -12.84
N ILE A 52 14.48 -3.24 -11.54
CA ILE A 52 15.05 -4.22 -10.61
C ILE A 52 14.50 -5.64 -10.86
N THR A 53 13.22 -5.75 -11.22
CA THR A 53 12.58 -7.02 -11.61
C THR A 53 13.36 -7.68 -12.75
N ASN A 54 13.68 -6.90 -13.79
CA ASN A 54 14.45 -7.38 -14.93
C ASN A 54 15.85 -7.86 -14.54
N ALA A 55 16.49 -7.22 -13.55
CA ALA A 55 17.80 -7.64 -13.06
C ALA A 55 17.70 -8.99 -12.32
N VAL A 56 16.73 -9.14 -11.42
CA VAL A 56 16.52 -10.36 -10.64
C VAL A 56 16.16 -11.55 -11.54
N MET A 57 15.28 -11.35 -12.53
CA MET A 57 14.91 -12.39 -13.49
C MET A 57 16.10 -12.85 -14.35
N ARG A 58 16.96 -11.93 -14.81
CA ARG A 58 18.16 -12.29 -15.60
C ARG A 58 19.18 -13.10 -14.79
N LEU A 59 19.24 -12.87 -13.49
CA LEU A 59 20.15 -13.59 -12.58
C LEU A 59 19.60 -14.94 -12.13
N ASP A 60 18.37 -15.27 -12.55
CA ASP A 60 17.69 -16.50 -12.14
C ASP A 60 17.62 -16.64 -10.61
N LEU A 61 17.56 -15.50 -9.90
CA LEU A 61 17.62 -15.45 -8.44
C LEU A 61 16.24 -15.84 -7.85
N PRO A 62 16.17 -16.74 -6.85
CA PRO A 62 14.97 -16.99 -6.08
C PRO A 62 14.32 -15.69 -5.59
N VAL A 63 13.05 -15.47 -5.94
CA VAL A 63 12.39 -14.19 -5.69
C VAL A 63 10.94 -14.35 -5.30
N ALA A 64 10.49 -13.51 -4.36
CA ALA A 64 9.09 -13.30 -4.08
C ALA A 64 8.76 -11.80 -3.98
N TYR A 65 7.56 -11.42 -4.42
CA TYR A 65 7.07 -10.05 -4.38
C TYR A 65 6.08 -9.86 -3.24
N VAL A 66 6.13 -8.71 -2.58
CA VAL A 66 5.05 -8.23 -1.72
C VAL A 66 4.27 -7.17 -2.50
N GLY A 67 3.06 -7.55 -2.91
CA GLY A 67 2.34 -6.94 -4.03
C GLY A 67 2.41 -7.81 -5.29
N HIS A 68 1.52 -7.55 -6.23
CA HIS A 68 1.41 -8.26 -7.50
C HIS A 68 1.60 -7.28 -8.68
N PRO A 69 2.85 -7.01 -9.08
CA PRO A 69 3.09 -6.23 -10.28
C PRO A 69 2.57 -7.02 -11.50
N PRO A 70 1.81 -6.38 -12.42
CA PRO A 70 1.12 -7.08 -13.50
C PRO A 70 2.05 -7.78 -14.50
N ASP A 71 3.31 -7.35 -14.58
CA ASP A 71 4.29 -7.82 -15.56
C ASP A 71 5.24 -8.91 -14.99
N VAL A 72 4.92 -9.49 -13.84
CA VAL A 72 5.82 -10.39 -13.10
C VAL A 72 5.25 -11.82 -13.04
N ASP A 73 5.94 -12.76 -13.70
CA ASP A 73 5.71 -14.20 -13.56
C ASP A 73 6.62 -14.79 -12.45
N ALA A 74 6.30 -14.47 -11.20
CA ALA A 74 7.06 -14.93 -10.03
C ALA A 74 6.14 -15.15 -8.81
N ALA A 75 6.67 -15.79 -7.76
CA ALA A 75 5.96 -15.90 -6.49
C ALA A 75 5.61 -14.51 -5.95
N TRP A 76 4.39 -14.35 -5.45
CA TRP A 76 3.96 -13.09 -4.85
C TRP A 76 2.99 -13.32 -3.70
N VAL A 77 3.00 -12.39 -2.76
CA VAL A 77 2.08 -12.34 -1.63
C VAL A 77 1.48 -10.95 -1.57
N GLY A 78 0.16 -10.87 -1.50
CA GLY A 78 -0.55 -9.61 -1.52
C GLY A 78 -1.80 -9.63 -0.67
N VAL A 79 -2.58 -8.58 -0.87
CA VAL A 79 -3.91 -8.42 -0.29
C VAL A 79 -4.87 -8.01 -1.40
N ASP A 80 -6.16 -8.21 -1.21
CA ASP A 80 -7.17 -7.69 -2.11
C ASP A 80 -7.35 -6.17 -1.92
N ASN A 81 -6.44 -5.39 -2.51
CA ASN A 81 -6.44 -3.91 -2.43
C ASN A 81 -7.75 -3.32 -2.98
N ARG A 82 -8.21 -3.82 -4.14
CA ARG A 82 -9.41 -3.34 -4.82
C ARG A 82 -10.67 -3.67 -4.02
N GLY A 83 -10.82 -4.91 -3.58
CA GLY A 83 -11.95 -5.34 -2.75
C GLY A 83 -11.99 -4.63 -1.40
N ALA A 84 -10.85 -4.44 -0.74
CA ALA A 84 -10.79 -3.72 0.54
C ALA A 84 -11.09 -2.23 0.39
N ALA A 85 -10.57 -1.58 -0.66
CA ALA A 85 -10.88 -0.18 -0.96
C ALA A 85 -12.36 0.02 -1.32
N ASN A 86 -12.94 -0.92 -2.06
CA ASN A 86 -14.38 -0.93 -2.32
C ASN A 86 -15.17 -1.04 -1.02
N ALA A 87 -14.86 -2.03 -0.18
CA ALA A 87 -15.57 -2.29 1.07
C ALA A 87 -15.53 -1.10 2.04
N VAL A 88 -14.36 -0.48 2.22
CA VAL A 88 -14.21 0.68 3.13
C VAL A 88 -14.93 1.92 2.58
N THR A 89 -14.89 2.15 1.26
CA THR A 89 -15.58 3.27 0.61
C THR A 89 -17.09 3.11 0.67
N SER A 90 -17.62 1.94 0.31
CA SER A 90 -19.06 1.66 0.39
C SER A 90 -19.59 1.81 1.82
N ARG A 91 -18.80 1.39 2.82
CA ARG A 91 -19.19 1.56 4.22
C ARG A 91 -19.14 3.01 4.67
N LEU A 92 -18.17 3.80 4.21
CA LEU A 92 -18.13 5.25 4.46
C LEU A 92 -19.35 5.95 3.86
N MET A 93 -19.75 5.61 2.63
CA MET A 93 -21.00 6.12 2.03
C MET A 93 -22.24 5.71 2.86
N ALA A 94 -22.25 4.48 3.39
CA ALA A 94 -23.35 3.98 4.21
C ALA A 94 -23.51 4.73 5.55
N THR A 95 -22.54 5.54 5.99
CA THR A 95 -22.72 6.45 7.14
C THR A 95 -23.47 7.74 6.78
N GLY A 96 -23.89 7.87 5.52
CA GLY A 96 -24.67 9.00 5.00
C GLY A 96 -23.84 10.02 4.22
N ARG A 97 -22.55 9.74 3.97
CA ARG A 97 -21.66 10.62 3.22
C ARG A 97 -21.99 10.55 1.74
N ARG A 98 -22.07 11.71 1.10
CA ARG A 98 -22.55 11.84 -0.29
C ARG A 98 -21.48 12.37 -1.23
N ARG A 99 -20.50 13.10 -0.72
CA ARG A 99 -19.42 13.70 -1.50
C ARG A 99 -18.10 13.17 -0.95
N VAL A 100 -17.81 11.94 -1.33
CA VAL A 100 -16.64 11.19 -0.87
C VAL A 100 -15.51 11.35 -1.87
N GLY A 101 -14.36 11.86 -1.42
CA GLY A 101 -13.15 11.95 -2.22
C GLY A 101 -12.07 10.95 -1.79
N MET A 102 -11.01 10.88 -2.58
CA MET A 102 -9.85 10.03 -2.31
C MET A 102 -8.56 10.83 -2.45
N ILE A 103 -7.62 10.58 -1.54
CA ILE A 103 -6.22 10.95 -1.75
C ILE A 103 -5.50 9.71 -2.26
N ALA A 104 -5.32 9.65 -3.57
CA ALA A 104 -4.79 8.50 -4.29
C ALA A 104 -3.26 8.54 -4.30
N ALA A 105 -2.64 7.66 -3.50
CA ALA A 105 -1.19 7.65 -3.34
C ALA A 105 -0.51 6.54 -4.16
N ALA A 106 0.62 6.91 -4.77
CA ALA A 106 1.54 6.04 -5.50
C ALA A 106 0.87 5.20 -6.61
N LEU A 107 0.25 5.88 -7.58
CA LEU A 107 -0.42 5.28 -8.74
C LEU A 107 0.54 4.61 -9.74
N ASP A 108 1.86 4.67 -9.51
CA ASP A 108 2.88 3.90 -10.22
C ASP A 108 3.06 2.48 -9.66
N ARG A 109 2.28 2.10 -8.64
CA ARG A 109 2.27 0.79 -7.98
C ARG A 109 0.90 0.12 -8.07
N ASP A 110 0.90 -1.20 -7.99
CA ASP A 110 -0.30 -2.05 -7.95
C ASP A 110 -1.25 -1.62 -6.82
N SER A 111 -0.74 -1.43 -5.61
CA SER A 111 -1.55 -1.05 -4.45
C SER A 111 -2.29 0.27 -4.65
N GLY A 112 -1.65 1.28 -5.23
CA GLY A 112 -2.27 2.59 -5.48
C GLY A 112 -3.36 2.50 -6.53
N THR A 113 -3.06 1.86 -7.66
CA THR A 113 -4.00 1.69 -8.78
C THR A 113 -5.20 0.83 -8.41
N ASP A 114 -4.99 -0.28 -7.71
CA ASP A 114 -6.07 -1.17 -7.25
C ASP A 114 -6.97 -0.49 -6.21
N ARG A 115 -6.39 0.27 -5.27
CA ARG A 115 -7.18 1.02 -4.28
C ARG A 115 -8.04 2.09 -4.95
N LEU A 116 -7.51 2.79 -5.95
CA LEU A 116 -8.28 3.75 -6.74
C LEU A 116 -9.41 3.06 -7.52
N ALA A 117 -9.12 1.91 -8.15
CA ALA A 117 -10.14 1.13 -8.85
C ALA A 117 -11.27 0.69 -7.90
N GLY A 118 -10.94 0.23 -6.69
CA GLY A 118 -11.93 -0.17 -5.69
C GLY A 118 -12.79 0.99 -5.18
N PHE A 119 -12.18 2.16 -4.98
CA PHE A 119 -12.88 3.40 -4.67
C PHE A 119 -13.85 3.81 -5.78
N THR A 120 -13.40 3.80 -7.04
CA THR A 120 -14.23 4.09 -8.20
C THR A 120 -15.39 3.10 -8.33
N ASP A 121 -15.15 1.81 -8.14
CA ASP A 121 -16.19 0.78 -8.18
C ASP A 121 -17.26 0.99 -7.10
N ALA A 122 -16.86 1.43 -5.90
CA ALA A 122 -17.78 1.65 -4.79
C ALA A 122 -18.73 2.83 -5.03
N LEU A 123 -18.24 3.88 -5.69
CA LEU A 123 -19.04 5.06 -6.05
C LEU A 123 -19.88 4.82 -7.31
N GLY A 124 -19.40 3.99 -8.24
CA GLY A 124 -20.11 3.67 -9.48
C GLY A 124 -20.51 4.93 -10.27
N PRO A 125 -21.81 5.18 -10.51
CA PRO A 125 -22.25 6.38 -11.24
C PRO A 125 -22.02 7.70 -10.49
N ASP A 126 -21.83 7.66 -9.16
CA ASP A 126 -21.56 8.84 -8.34
C ASP A 126 -20.06 9.19 -8.28
N PHE A 127 -19.21 8.42 -8.98
CA PHE A 127 -17.78 8.70 -9.06
C PHE A 127 -17.54 10.04 -9.77
N ASP A 128 -16.86 10.95 -9.07
CA ASP A 128 -16.44 12.25 -9.58
C ASP A 128 -14.90 12.28 -9.60
N PRO A 129 -14.24 12.31 -10.79
CA PRO A 129 -12.79 12.36 -10.88
C PRO A 129 -12.22 13.65 -10.26
N ASP A 130 -12.99 14.74 -10.15
CA ASP A 130 -12.55 15.97 -9.49
C ASP A 130 -12.41 15.79 -7.97
N LEU A 131 -12.97 14.72 -7.39
CA LEU A 131 -12.82 14.38 -5.96
C LEU A 131 -11.62 13.46 -5.68
N VAL A 132 -10.81 13.16 -6.69
CA VAL A 132 -9.54 12.44 -6.53
C VAL A 132 -8.40 13.46 -6.52
N GLU A 133 -7.51 13.34 -5.54
CA GLU A 133 -6.27 14.09 -5.50
C GLU A 133 -5.09 13.14 -5.42
N GLU A 134 -4.16 13.25 -6.37
CA GLU A 134 -2.99 12.39 -6.42
C GLU A 134 -1.90 12.82 -5.44
N ALA A 135 -1.25 11.82 -4.85
CA ALA A 135 -0.08 11.95 -3.99
C ALA A 135 1.03 11.00 -4.50
N PRO A 136 2.26 11.47 -4.75
CA PRO A 136 3.32 10.59 -5.25
C PRO A 136 3.73 9.49 -4.26
N LEU A 137 3.62 9.76 -2.95
CA LEU A 137 4.11 8.89 -1.88
C LEU A 137 3.04 8.62 -0.82
N TYR A 138 3.11 7.45 -0.18
CA TYR A 138 2.37 7.10 1.03
C TYR A 138 2.91 7.86 2.26
N SER A 139 2.86 9.19 2.25
CA SER A 139 3.41 10.02 3.31
C SER A 139 2.39 10.95 3.93
N TYR A 140 2.64 11.28 5.21
CA TYR A 140 1.84 12.25 5.96
C TYR A 140 1.86 13.64 5.33
N ALA A 141 3.03 14.10 4.87
CA ALA A 141 3.18 15.42 4.26
C ALA A 141 2.41 15.53 2.94
N GLU A 142 2.49 14.50 2.09
CA GLU A 142 1.72 14.44 0.83
C GLU A 142 0.22 14.40 1.11
N GLY A 143 -0.23 13.62 2.10
CA GLY A 143 -1.63 13.58 2.50
C GLY A 143 -2.19 14.95 2.94
N ALA A 144 -1.42 15.70 3.74
CA ALA A 144 -1.82 17.04 4.17
C ALA A 144 -1.89 18.04 3.00
N ALA A 145 -0.88 18.01 2.11
CA ALA A 145 -0.84 18.87 0.94
C ALA A 145 -1.98 18.56 -0.04
N ALA A 146 -2.21 17.27 -0.33
CA ALA A 146 -3.30 16.81 -1.18
C ALA A 146 -4.67 17.20 -0.63
N MET A 147 -4.93 16.93 0.65
CA MET A 147 -6.21 17.30 1.27
C MET A 147 -6.48 18.81 1.23
N THR A 148 -5.44 19.63 1.38
CA THR A 148 -5.57 21.08 1.26
C THR A 148 -6.03 21.50 -0.14
N ARG A 149 -5.45 20.90 -1.19
CA ARG A 149 -5.86 21.16 -2.58
C ARG A 149 -7.26 20.63 -2.88
N LEU A 150 -7.58 19.43 -2.42
CA LEU A 150 -8.89 18.82 -2.56
C LEU A 150 -9.98 19.66 -1.89
N LEU A 151 -9.74 20.14 -0.66
CA LEU A 151 -10.70 20.96 0.06
C LEU A 151 -10.91 22.34 -0.58
N ALA A 152 -9.87 22.92 -1.20
CA ALA A 152 -10.00 24.16 -1.95
C ALA A 152 -10.90 24.01 -3.19
N ARG A 153 -10.87 22.83 -3.83
CA ARG A 153 -11.67 22.50 -5.01
C ARG A 153 -13.08 22.02 -4.65
N ALA A 154 -13.22 21.27 -3.56
CA ALA A 154 -14.47 20.68 -3.07
C ALA A 154 -14.69 20.99 -1.58
N PRO A 155 -15.06 22.24 -1.22
CA PRO A 155 -15.25 22.65 0.17
C PRO A 155 -16.44 21.96 0.87
N ASP A 156 -17.29 21.29 0.10
CA ASP A 156 -18.45 20.52 0.53
C ASP A 156 -18.18 19.01 0.66
N ILE A 157 -16.92 18.57 0.51
CA ILE A 157 -16.53 17.17 0.78
C ILE A 157 -16.91 16.76 2.20
N ASP A 158 -17.50 15.56 2.34
CA ASP A 158 -18.02 15.02 3.61
C ASP A 158 -17.49 13.60 3.94
N GLY A 159 -16.70 13.01 3.03
CA GLY A 159 -15.98 11.77 3.25
C GLY A 159 -14.64 11.76 2.53
N VAL A 160 -13.61 11.15 3.12
CA VAL A 160 -12.28 11.01 2.52
C VAL A 160 -11.72 9.61 2.76
N PHE A 161 -11.30 8.95 1.69
CA PHE A 161 -10.43 7.79 1.75
C PHE A 161 -8.97 8.20 1.50
N GLY A 162 -8.12 8.08 2.52
CA GLY A 162 -6.67 8.19 2.33
C GLY A 162 -6.09 6.84 1.97
N ALA A 163 -5.35 6.75 0.86
CA ALA A 163 -4.80 5.48 0.35
C ALA A 163 -3.80 4.77 1.28
N SER A 164 -3.42 5.38 2.41
CA SER A 164 -2.71 4.77 3.55
C SER A 164 -3.06 5.55 4.82
N ASP A 165 -2.77 5.01 5.99
CA ASP A 165 -3.02 5.68 7.27
C ASP A 165 -2.16 6.92 7.43
N ALA A 166 -0.93 6.92 6.90
CA ALA A 166 -0.07 8.10 6.92
C ALA A 166 -0.71 9.23 6.11
N VAL A 167 -1.21 8.92 4.90
CA VAL A 167 -1.92 9.86 4.03
C VAL A 167 -3.21 10.35 4.69
N ALA A 168 -4.01 9.45 5.26
CA ALA A 168 -5.25 9.79 5.97
C ALA A 168 -4.99 10.67 7.20
N ALA A 169 -3.95 10.38 7.99
CA ALA A 169 -3.54 11.21 9.12
C ALA A 169 -3.11 12.61 8.66
N GLY A 170 -2.39 12.72 7.54
CA GLY A 170 -2.08 14.00 6.90
C GLY A 170 -3.34 14.76 6.48
N ALA A 171 -4.32 14.07 5.92
CA ALA A 171 -5.61 14.65 5.55
C ALA A 171 -6.36 15.20 6.78
N MET A 172 -6.38 14.45 7.89
CA MET A 172 -6.98 14.89 9.15
C MET A 172 -6.33 16.17 9.69
N LEU A 173 -5.01 16.34 9.52
CA LEU A 173 -4.32 17.59 9.86
C LEU A 173 -4.87 18.76 9.04
N ALA A 174 -4.96 18.61 7.72
CA ALA A 174 -5.43 19.67 6.82
C ALA A 174 -6.90 20.03 7.09
N LEU A 175 -7.76 19.02 7.31
CA LEU A 175 -9.16 19.22 7.71
C LEU A 175 -9.26 20.04 9.01
N ARG A 176 -8.49 19.65 10.03
CA ARG A 176 -8.43 20.39 11.30
C ARG A 176 -7.95 21.83 11.12
N GLN A 177 -6.93 22.06 10.30
CA GLN A 177 -6.42 23.40 10.00
C GLN A 177 -7.45 24.26 9.25
N ALA A 178 -8.31 23.64 8.45
CA ALA A 178 -9.44 24.29 7.80
C ALA A 178 -10.70 24.40 8.69
N GLY A 179 -10.61 24.03 9.98
CA GLY A 179 -11.72 24.10 10.92
C GLY A 179 -12.81 23.04 10.70
N ARG A 180 -12.53 21.97 9.95
CA ARG A 180 -13.44 20.84 9.72
C ARG A 180 -13.23 19.79 10.81
N ARG A 181 -14.33 19.31 11.40
CA ARG A 181 -14.31 18.26 12.42
C ARG A 181 -14.38 16.88 11.78
N VAL A 182 -13.62 15.96 12.34
CA VAL A 182 -13.65 14.54 11.99
C VAL A 182 -14.17 13.81 13.23
N PRO A 183 -15.24 13.00 13.14
CA PRO A 183 -15.96 12.58 11.92
C PRO A 183 -17.17 13.46 11.54
N GLU A 184 -17.51 14.48 12.32
CA GLU A 184 -18.83 15.14 12.20
C GLU A 184 -19.05 15.83 10.87
N ASP A 185 -18.04 16.58 10.40
CA ASP A 185 -18.12 17.32 9.14
C ASP A 185 -17.55 16.47 7.99
N VAL A 186 -16.49 15.70 8.23
CA VAL A 186 -15.84 14.84 7.24
C VAL A 186 -15.46 13.51 7.87
N GLY A 187 -16.03 12.40 7.38
CA GLY A 187 -15.59 11.05 7.76
C GLY A 187 -14.30 10.69 7.05
N VAL A 188 -13.33 10.08 7.76
CA VAL A 188 -12.01 9.74 7.20
C VAL A 188 -11.71 8.27 7.44
N VAL A 189 -11.32 7.57 6.38
CA VAL A 189 -10.84 6.19 6.44
C VAL A 189 -9.44 6.07 5.84
N GLY A 190 -8.62 5.21 6.43
CA GLY A 190 -7.27 4.90 5.96
C GLY A 190 -7.12 3.47 5.45
N PHE A 191 -5.87 3.07 5.30
CA PHE A 191 -5.44 1.73 4.93
C PHE A 191 -4.10 1.47 5.64
N ASP A 192 -3.87 0.26 6.16
CA ASP A 192 -2.63 -0.29 6.73
C ASP A 192 -2.79 -0.73 8.20
N ASN A 193 -3.71 -0.14 8.96
CA ASN A 193 -3.81 -0.28 10.43
C ASN A 193 -2.47 -0.10 11.15
N SER A 194 -1.70 0.86 10.68
CA SER A 194 -0.40 1.24 11.19
C SER A 194 -0.49 1.99 12.52
N SER A 195 0.66 2.36 13.08
CA SER A 195 0.71 3.21 14.28
C SER A 195 0.02 4.56 14.13
N TRP A 196 -0.20 5.06 12.90
CA TRP A 196 -0.99 6.26 12.68
C TRP A 196 -2.43 6.08 13.14
N ALA A 197 -3.01 4.89 12.92
CA ALA A 197 -4.42 4.69 13.15
C ALA A 197 -4.86 4.83 14.62
N THR A 198 -3.93 4.63 15.55
CA THR A 198 -4.16 4.79 16.99
C THR A 198 -3.61 6.10 17.55
N ARG A 199 -2.86 6.88 16.76
CA ARG A 199 -2.21 8.13 17.18
C ARG A 199 -2.93 9.39 16.67
N THR A 200 -3.83 9.25 15.70
CA THR A 200 -4.70 10.36 15.28
C THR A 200 -5.74 10.67 16.35
N THR A 201 -6.33 11.86 16.27
CA THR A 201 -7.47 12.25 17.12
C THR A 201 -8.54 12.85 16.21
N PRO A 202 -9.71 12.18 16.05
CA PRO A 202 -10.06 10.86 16.59
C PRO A 202 -9.18 9.69 16.07
N PRO A 203 -9.18 8.51 16.72
CA PRO A 203 -8.55 7.30 16.16
C PRO A 203 -9.13 6.92 14.80
N LEU A 204 -8.28 6.51 13.87
CA LEU A 204 -8.59 6.32 12.45
C LEU A 204 -9.25 4.95 12.18
N SER A 205 -10.39 4.94 11.50
CA SER A 205 -10.96 3.78 10.82
C SER A 205 -10.10 3.39 9.63
N THR A 206 -9.74 2.12 9.48
CA THR A 206 -8.73 1.69 8.49
C THR A 206 -8.85 0.21 8.12
N VAL A 207 -8.36 -0.14 6.92
CA VAL A 207 -8.14 -1.53 6.52
C VAL A 207 -6.88 -2.07 7.20
N ASP A 208 -6.97 -3.25 7.82
CA ASP A 208 -5.83 -3.95 8.41
C ASP A 208 -5.05 -4.70 7.33
N GLN A 209 -3.86 -4.20 6.99
CA GLN A 209 -2.94 -4.88 6.09
C GLN A 209 -1.94 -5.69 6.94
N PRO A 210 -1.93 -7.03 6.87
CA PRO A 210 -1.10 -7.86 7.73
C PRO A 210 0.39 -7.83 7.30
N ALA A 211 1.06 -6.69 7.49
CA ALA A 211 2.41 -6.41 6.96
C ALA A 211 3.47 -7.41 7.46
N GLU A 212 3.32 -7.91 8.69
CA GLU A 212 4.18 -8.96 9.24
C GLU A 212 3.97 -10.29 8.50
N GLY A 213 2.73 -10.71 8.36
CA GLY A 213 2.35 -11.93 7.63
C GLY A 213 2.72 -11.89 6.15
N LEU A 214 2.55 -10.74 5.48
CA LEU A 214 3.00 -10.54 4.10
C LEU A 214 4.51 -10.77 3.97
N GLY A 215 5.28 -10.18 4.89
CA GLY A 215 6.72 -10.32 4.91
C GLY A 215 7.18 -11.76 5.18
N ALA A 216 6.53 -12.45 6.12
CA ALA A 216 6.82 -13.83 6.47
C ALA A 216 6.51 -14.80 5.31
N ALA A 217 5.33 -14.65 4.70
CA ALA A 217 4.93 -15.48 3.56
C ALA A 217 5.87 -15.27 2.34
N ALA A 218 6.31 -14.03 2.08
CA ALA A 218 7.26 -13.76 1.00
C ALA A 218 8.63 -14.39 1.27
N ALA A 219 9.14 -14.30 2.50
CA ALA A 219 10.38 -14.99 2.90
C ALA A 219 10.26 -16.51 2.75
N ALA A 220 9.15 -17.10 3.22
CA ALA A 220 8.88 -18.52 3.08
C ALA A 220 8.86 -18.98 1.61
N ALA A 221 8.30 -18.16 0.72
CA ALA A 221 8.29 -18.44 -0.72
C ALA A 221 9.70 -18.42 -1.34
N VAL A 222 10.59 -17.53 -0.89
CA VAL A 222 12.00 -17.52 -1.33
C VAL A 222 12.75 -18.73 -0.77
N LEU A 223 12.55 -19.07 0.50
CA LEU A 223 13.18 -20.25 1.13
C LEU A 223 12.74 -21.56 0.48
N ALA A 224 11.48 -21.68 0.06
CA ALA A 224 10.99 -22.84 -0.67
C ALA A 224 11.70 -22.99 -2.03
N GLN A 225 11.89 -21.89 -2.75
CA GLN A 225 12.64 -21.88 -4.01
C GLN A 225 14.09 -22.32 -3.84
N LEU A 226 14.73 -21.89 -2.74
CA LEU A 226 16.11 -22.27 -2.41
C LEU A 226 16.27 -23.77 -2.07
N ARG A 227 15.23 -24.41 -1.55
CA ARG A 227 15.27 -25.82 -1.11
C ARG A 227 14.94 -26.80 -2.23
N ASP A 228 13.88 -26.52 -2.98
CA ASP A 228 13.27 -27.52 -3.86
C ASP A 228 13.60 -27.31 -5.34
N ASP A 229 14.38 -26.27 -5.69
CA ASP A 229 14.68 -25.83 -7.07
C ASP A 229 13.40 -25.63 -7.93
N GLN A 230 12.24 -25.57 -7.27
CA GLN A 230 10.94 -25.30 -7.85
C GLN A 230 10.56 -23.86 -7.59
N ARG A 231 10.08 -23.18 -8.63
CA ARG A 231 9.62 -21.79 -8.56
C ARG A 231 8.11 -21.75 -8.61
N PRO A 232 7.41 -21.85 -7.46
CA PRO A 232 5.97 -21.67 -7.45
C PRO A 232 5.63 -20.28 -7.99
N ARG A 233 4.75 -20.25 -8.99
CA ARG A 233 4.26 -19.01 -9.63
C ARG A 233 2.91 -18.57 -9.05
N ALA A 234 2.46 -19.22 -7.98
CA ALA A 234 1.16 -18.98 -7.38
C ALA A 234 1.22 -17.79 -6.43
N GLY A 235 0.21 -16.93 -6.54
CA GLY A 235 -0.02 -15.84 -5.61
C GLY A 235 -0.69 -16.30 -4.32
N ILE A 236 -0.31 -15.69 -3.20
CA ILE A 236 -0.99 -15.84 -1.91
C ILE A 236 -1.67 -14.51 -1.57
N ILE A 237 -2.98 -14.53 -1.35
CA ILE A 237 -3.73 -13.37 -0.83
C ILE A 237 -3.99 -13.58 0.65
N LEU A 238 -3.55 -12.62 1.48
CA LEU A 238 -3.85 -12.61 2.91
C LEU A 238 -5.13 -11.82 3.21
N PRO A 239 -5.91 -12.21 4.24
CA PRO A 239 -7.10 -11.47 4.65
C PRO A 239 -6.78 -10.03 5.10
N THR A 240 -7.68 -9.10 4.78
CA THR A 240 -7.59 -7.68 5.16
C THR A 240 -8.87 -7.20 5.84
N PRO A 241 -9.06 -7.50 7.14
CA PRO A 241 -10.25 -7.05 7.85
C PRO A 241 -10.26 -5.53 8.00
N VAL A 242 -11.45 -4.93 8.11
CA VAL A 242 -11.58 -3.48 8.35
C VAL A 242 -11.76 -3.22 9.85
N VAL A 243 -10.98 -2.28 10.39
CA VAL A 243 -11.04 -1.84 11.79
C VAL A 243 -11.70 -0.46 11.83
N TRP A 244 -12.97 -0.43 12.26
CA TRP A 244 -13.72 0.82 12.45
C TRP A 244 -13.40 1.45 13.81
N ARG A 245 -13.19 2.77 13.80
CA ARG A 245 -12.92 3.64 14.95
C ARG A 245 -13.69 4.95 14.79
N ASP A 246 -13.33 5.96 15.57
CA ASP A 246 -14.12 7.18 15.72
C ASP A 246 -13.97 8.18 14.56
N SER A 247 -13.12 7.93 13.56
CA SER A 247 -12.93 8.87 12.44
C SER A 247 -13.95 8.75 11.31
N ALA A 248 -14.82 7.72 11.28
CA ALA A 248 -15.78 7.50 10.21
C ALA A 248 -17.08 6.84 10.69
#